data_AF-A0A653DYJ2-F1
#
_entry.id   AF-A0A653DYJ2-F1
#
_cell.length_a   1.000
_cell.length_b   1.000
_cell.length_c   1.000
_cell.angle_alpha   90.00
_cell.angle_beta   90.00
_cell.angle_gamma   90.00
#
_symmetry.space_group_name_H-M   'P 1'
#
loop_
_entity.id
_entity.type
_entity.pdbx_description
1 polymer ?
#
loop_
_entity_poly.entity_id
_entity_poly.type
_entity_poly.pdbx_seq_one_letter_code
_entity_poly.pdbx_strand_id
1 'polypeptide(L)'
;MQFENISRMNNWANEEKASVLTPMLRDSAAAILETRCSSDLRDYDRITYALKLRFGDAHLTELLHGQLHNRTQQAKEDLTTFVYERSSTTPSRHRNTL
;
A
#
# COMPACT_ATOMS: atom_id res chain seq x y z
N MET A 1 -2.67 4.83 -2.23
CA MET A 1 -3.77 4.75 -3.20
C MET A 1 -4.03 3.33 -3.72
N GLN A 2 -3.02 2.45 -3.90
CA GLN A 2 -3.28 1.10 -4.45
C GLN A 2 -4.06 0.15 -3.54
N PHE A 3 -3.80 0.07 -2.22
CA PHE A 3 -4.58 -0.81 -1.33
C PHE A 3 -6.04 -0.40 -1.19
N GLU A 4 -6.33 0.89 -1.05
CA GLU A 4 -7.73 1.36 -1.04
C GLU A 4 -8.45 0.95 -2.33
N ASN A 5 -7.82 1.10 -3.49
CA ASN A 5 -8.40 0.71 -4.77
C ASN A 5 -8.59 -0.80 -4.88
N ILE A 6 -7.58 -1.61 -4.53
CA ILE A 6 -7.67 -3.08 -4.52
C ILE A 6 -8.75 -3.56 -3.55
N SER A 7 -8.81 -2.99 -2.35
CA SER A 7 -9.81 -3.34 -1.36
C SER A 7 -11.23 -2.97 -1.81
N ARG A 8 -11.39 -1.85 -2.52
CA ARG A 8 -12.68 -1.46 -3.14
C ARG A 8 -13.05 -2.40 -4.28
N MET A 9 -12.11 -2.74 -5.16
CA MET A 9 -12.34 -3.66 -6.28
C MET A 9 -12.72 -5.06 -5.82
N ASN A 10 -12.11 -5.54 -4.73
CA ASN A 10 -12.40 -6.84 -4.14
C ASN A 10 -13.49 -6.80 -3.07
N ASN A 11 -14.10 -5.63 -2.85
CA ASN A 11 -15.16 -5.41 -1.87
C ASN A 11 -14.83 -5.90 -0.44
N TRP A 12 -13.56 -5.76 -0.04
CA TRP A 12 -13.05 -6.23 1.25
C TRP A 12 -13.73 -5.50 2.41
N ALA A 13 -14.17 -6.26 3.40
CA ALA A 13 -14.63 -5.74 4.68
C ALA A 13 -13.46 -5.18 5.52
N ASN A 14 -13.77 -4.38 6.54
CA ASN A 14 -12.73 -3.82 7.43
C ASN A 14 -11.87 -4.91 8.09
N GLU A 15 -12.46 -6.05 8.42
CA GLU A 15 -11.75 -7.21 8.99
C GLU A 15 -10.75 -7.84 8.01
N GLU A 16 -11.13 -7.93 6.74
CA GLU A 16 -10.26 -8.45 5.69
C GLU A 16 -9.12 -7.48 5.40
N LYS A 17 -9.42 -6.18 5.31
CA LYS A 17 -8.42 -5.13 5.17
C LYS A 17 -7.41 -5.18 6.31
N ALA A 18 -7.87 -5.29 7.54
CA ALA A 18 -7.03 -5.40 8.74
C ALA A 18 -6.16 -6.66 8.72
N SER A 19 -6.74 -7.79 8.32
CA SER A 19 -6.03 -9.09 8.26
C SER A 19 -4.94 -9.10 7.18
N VAL A 20 -5.13 -8.40 6.07
CA VAL A 20 -4.11 -8.23 5.03
C VAL A 20 -3.05 -7.22 5.45
N LEU A 21 -3.47 -6.10 6.06
CA LEU A 21 -2.58 -5.01 6.44
C LEU A 21 -1.65 -5.37 7.60
N THR A 22 -2.17 -6.03 8.64
CA THR A 22 -1.40 -6.37 9.86
C THR A 22 -0.08 -7.09 9.57
N PRO A 23 -0.03 -8.19 8.78
CA PRO A 23 1.23 -8.87 8.45
C PRO A 23 2.11 -8.11 7.43
N MET A 24 1.60 -7.06 6.79
CA MET A 24 2.42 -6.20 5.92
C MET A 24 3.22 -5.18 6.71
N LEU A 25 2.77 -4.81 7.91
CA LEU A 25 3.46 -3.84 8.75
C LEU A 25 4.72 -4.48 9.36
N ARG A 26 5.84 -3.75 9.31
CA ARG A 26 7.13 -4.20 9.86
C ARG A 26 7.68 -3.19 10.87
N ASP A 27 8.65 -3.66 11.65
CA ASP A 27 9.44 -2.86 12.59
C ASP A 27 8.57 -2.03 13.54
N SER A 28 8.77 -0.71 13.56
CA SER A 28 8.05 0.23 14.44
C SER A 28 6.53 0.17 14.28
N ALA A 29 6.02 -0.15 13.10
CA ALA A 29 4.58 -0.25 12.87
C ALA A 29 3.98 -1.52 13.48
N ALA A 30 4.68 -2.65 13.36
CA ALA A 30 4.30 -3.89 14.00
C ALA A 30 4.35 -3.77 15.54
N ALA A 31 5.40 -3.13 16.07
CA ALA A 31 5.55 -2.91 17.51
C ALA A 31 4.38 -2.09 18.11
N ILE A 32 3.84 -1.11 17.37
CA ILE A 32 2.66 -0.36 17.81
C ILE A 32 1.43 -1.26 17.89
N LEU A 33 1.28 -2.17 16.93
CA LEU A 33 0.16 -3.10 16.89
C LEU A 33 0.27 -4.22 17.93
N GLU A 34 1.47 -4.67 18.26
CA GLU A 34 1.69 -5.64 19.34
C GLU A 34 1.24 -5.13 20.71
N THR A 35 1.27 -3.81 20.93
CA THR A 35 0.75 -3.20 22.16
C THR A 35 -0.78 -3.10 22.20
N ARG A 36 -1.50 -3.52 21.13
CA ARG A 36 -2.95 -3.40 21.00
C ARG A 36 -3.65 -4.75 21.19
N CYS A 37 -4.94 -4.69 21.51
CA CYS A 37 -5.76 -5.88 21.65
C CYS A 37 -6.01 -6.53 20.29
N SER A 38 -6.09 -7.86 20.24
CA SER A 38 -6.38 -8.61 19.01
C SER A 38 -7.70 -8.19 18.35
N SER A 39 -8.66 -7.69 19.12
CA SER A 39 -9.91 -7.10 18.61
C SER A 39 -9.68 -5.81 17.84
N ASP A 40 -8.74 -4.96 18.28
CA ASP A 40 -8.38 -3.73 17.56
C ASP A 40 -7.60 -4.05 16.28
N LEU A 41 -6.87 -5.17 16.25
CA LEU A 41 -6.14 -5.65 15.07
C LEU A 41 -7.03 -6.27 13.99
N ARG A 42 -8.33 -6.43 14.26
CA ARG A 42 -9.33 -6.84 13.27
C ARG A 42 -10.09 -5.66 12.70
N ASP A 43 -9.83 -4.44 13.16
CA ASP A 43 -10.51 -3.25 12.69
C ASP A 43 -9.51 -2.33 11.98
N TYR A 44 -9.70 -2.16 10.67
CA TYR A 44 -8.84 -1.33 9.84
C TYR A 44 -8.81 0.13 10.31
N ASP A 45 -9.94 0.66 10.79
CA ASP A 45 -10.00 2.04 11.27
C ASP A 45 -9.23 2.21 12.59
N ARG A 46 -9.27 1.19 13.46
CA ARG A 46 -8.48 1.16 14.70
C ARG A 46 -6.98 1.10 14.41
N ILE A 47 -6.56 0.25 13.48
CA ILE A 47 -5.16 0.12 13.05
C ILE A 47 -4.66 1.43 12.47
N THR A 48 -5.37 1.98 11.48
CA THR A 48 -4.96 3.23 10.83
C THR A 48 -4.95 4.39 11.80
N TYR A 49 -5.93 4.50 12.70
CA TYR A 49 -5.94 5.52 13.74
C TYR A 49 -4.73 5.42 14.68
N ALA A 50 -4.39 4.22 15.15
CA ALA A 50 -3.23 4.02 16.02
C ALA A 50 -1.91 4.41 15.33
N LEU A 51 -1.77 4.08 14.05
CA LEU A 51 -0.60 4.46 13.26
C LEU A 51 -0.56 5.97 12.97
N LYS A 52 -1.71 6.60 12.66
CA LYS A 52 -1.82 8.07 12.52
C LYS A 52 -1.41 8.79 13.79
N LEU A 53 -1.82 8.29 14.96
CA LEU A 53 -1.48 8.89 16.24
C LEU A 53 0.04 8.87 16.51
N ARG A 54 0.74 7.83 16.04
CA ARG A 54 2.17 7.64 16.34
C ARG A 54 3.11 8.26 15.29
N PHE A 55 2.73 8.20 14.02
CA PHE A 55 3.57 8.64 12.89
C PHE A 55 3.04 9.89 12.19
N GLY A 56 1.78 10.28 12.41
CA GLY A 56 1.12 11.33 11.64
C GLY A 56 0.56 10.82 10.31
N ASP A 57 -0.34 11.60 9.73
CA ASP A 57 -1.09 11.22 8.52
C ASP A 57 -0.20 11.09 7.27
N ALA A 58 0.75 12.02 7.10
CA ALA A 58 1.70 12.01 5.98
C ALA A 58 2.59 10.75 6.00
N HIS A 59 3.16 10.45 7.17
CA HIS A 59 4.08 9.33 7.33
C HIS A 59 3.35 7.99 7.30
N LEU A 60 2.08 7.93 7.74
CA LEU A 60 1.24 6.75 7.54
C LEU A 60 1.04 6.45 6.05
N THR A 61 0.77 7.48 5.24
CA THR A 61 0.55 7.29 3.80
C THR A 61 1.78 6.72 3.12
N GLU A 62 2.97 7.20 3.47
CA GLU A 62 4.26 6.69 2.97
C GLU A 62 4.53 5.26 3.46
N LEU A 63 4.31 4.99 4.74
CA LEU A 63 4.47 3.67 5.34
C LEU A 63 3.57 2.63 4.65
N LEU A 64 2.28 2.93 4.51
CA LEU A 64 1.34 2.04 3.82
C LEU A 64 1.81 1.79 2.39
N HIS A 65 2.20 2.85 1.68
CA HIS A 65 2.68 2.73 0.30
C HIS A 65 3.93 1.84 0.18
N GLY A 66 4.93 2.03 1.04
CA GLY A 66 6.17 1.25 1.03
C GLY A 66 5.98 -0.22 1.43
N GLN A 67 5.17 -0.49 2.45
CA GLN A 67 4.89 -1.86 2.89
C GLN A 67 4.06 -2.64 1.86
N LEU A 68 3.13 -1.97 1.16
CA LEU A 68 2.34 -2.56 0.08
C LEU A 68 3.16 -2.81 -1.18
N HIS A 69 4.06 -1.88 -1.53
CA HIS A 69 4.94 -2.06 -2.69
C HIS A 69 5.79 -3.33 -2.55
N ASN A 70 6.24 -3.63 -1.33
CA ASN A 70 7.04 -4.81 -1.02
C ASN A 70 6.25 -6.14 -1.11
N ARG A 71 4.90 -6.12 -1.01
CA ARG A 71 4.07 -7.31 -1.29
C ARG A 71 3.57 -7.41 -2.72
N THR A 72 3.36 -6.28 -3.40
CA THR A 72 2.92 -6.25 -4.82
C THR A 72 4.02 -6.80 -5.75
N GLN A 73 5.26 -6.95 -5.25
CA GLN A 73 6.38 -7.51 -5.99
C GLN A 73 6.71 -8.98 -5.60
N GLN A 74 5.80 -9.71 -4.93
CA GLN A 74 5.96 -11.17 -4.83
C GLN A 74 5.60 -11.80 -6.17
N ALA A 75 6.62 -12.41 -6.80
CA ALA A 75 6.69 -12.95 -8.15
C ALA A 75 5.75 -14.14 -8.46
N LYS A 76 4.49 -14.10 -7.99
CA LYS A 76 3.51 -15.15 -8.25
C LYS A 76 2.09 -14.66 -8.53
N GLU A 77 1.95 -13.41 -8.97
CA GLU A 77 0.75 -12.96 -9.68
C GLU A 77 1.17 -12.60 -11.11
N ASP A 78 0.51 -13.26 -12.05
CA ASP A 78 0.83 -13.28 -13.47
C ASP A 78 0.95 -11.87 -14.05
N LEU A 79 2.04 -11.62 -14.78
CA LEU A 79 2.36 -10.36 -15.47
C LEU A 79 1.42 -10.12 -16.66
N THR A 80 0.14 -9.85 -16.43
CA THR A 80 -0.78 -9.46 -17.52
C THR A 80 -1.64 -8.22 -17.24
N THR A 81 -1.44 -7.49 -16.14
CA THR A 81 -2.22 -6.24 -15.92
C THR A 81 -1.41 -5.10 -15.31
N PHE A 82 -0.19 -4.89 -15.81
CA PHE A 82 0.57 -3.65 -15.55
C PHE A 82 1.10 -3.02 -16.85
N VAL A 83 0.26 -2.99 -17.89
CA VAL A 83 0.48 -2.13 -19.05
C VAL A 83 -0.77 -1.30 -19.28
N TYR A 84 -0.89 -0.21 -18.54
CA TYR A 84 -1.39 1.02 -19.14
C TYR A 84 -0.77 2.23 -18.46
N GLU A 85 -0.21 3.09 -19.32
CA GLU A 85 0.17 4.47 -19.05
C GLU A 85 1.55 4.76 -18.43
N ARG A 86 2.59 4.30 -19.12
CA ARG A 86 3.85 5.05 -19.25
C ARG A 86 4.32 5.05 -20.71
N SER A 87 3.65 5.83 -21.55
CA SER A 87 4.12 6.33 -22.86
C SER A 87 3.01 7.25 -23.37
N SER A 88 3.14 8.56 -23.35
CA SER A 88 4.04 9.23 -24.28
C SER A 88 4.32 10.66 -23.84
N THR A 89 5.60 11.00 -23.67
CA THR A 89 6.30 11.99 -24.52
C THR A 89 7.69 12.23 -23.93
N THR A 90 8.64 11.48 -24.46
CA THR A 90 10.08 11.72 -24.35
C THR A 90 10.45 13.05 -25.01
N PRO A 91 11.33 13.89 -24.41
CA PRO A 91 12.08 14.87 -25.19
C PRO A 91 13.57 14.50 -25.20
N SER A 92 14.07 14.06 -26.36
CA SER A 92 15.49 14.06 -26.77
C SER A 92 15.59 13.37 -28.13
N ARG A 93 16.35 13.79 -29.14
CA ARG A 93 17.23 14.93 -29.42
C ARG A 93 17.70 14.74 -30.89
N HIS A 94 18.10 15.82 -31.56
CA HIS A 94 18.93 15.91 -32.80
C HIS A 94 18.27 15.88 -34.21
N ARG A 95 18.35 17.05 -34.90
CA ARG A 95 19.03 17.36 -36.20
C ARG A 95 19.17 16.17 -37.18
N ASN A 96 18.84 16.24 -38.49
CA ASN A 96 19.33 17.19 -39.51
C ASN A 96 18.70 16.90 -40.91
N THR A 97 18.62 17.93 -41.77
CA THR A 97 18.73 17.97 -43.26
C THR A 97 17.89 17.08 -44.19
N LEU A 98 17.11 17.74 -45.07
CA LEU A 98 17.29 17.74 -46.54
C LEU A 98 17.06 19.17 -47.07
#